data_AF-A0A817WX10-F1
#
_entry.id   AF-A0A817WX10-F1
#
_cell.length_a   1.000
_cell.length_b   1.000
_cell.length_c   1.000
_cell.angle_alpha   90.00
_cell.angle_beta   90.00
_cell.angle_gamma   90.00
#
_symmetry.space_group_name_H-M   'P 1'
#
loop_
_entity.id
_entity.type
_entity.pdbx_description
1 polymer ?
#
loop_
_entity_poly.entity_id
_entity_poly.type
_entity_poly.pdbx_seq_one_letter_code
_entity_poly.pdbx_strand_id
1 'polypeptide(L)'
;LYLPDGIPIEVLVTSVVSCNHIFVQQILHPSYPELSRLDNSMSVFYHHTEMTPLLPRPIQPGIICAAPTQAGWFRALITVYNSNHDMAMIKFLDYGGYLYVHANSLRVLRQDFMIIPFQAVEVYLDNVVTAD
;
A
#
# COMPACT_ATOMS: atom_id res chain seq x y z
N LEU A 1 7.54 3.72 -7.89
CA LEU A 1 8.30 4.88 -8.44
C LEU A 1 9.74 4.73 -7.99
N TYR A 2 10.72 5.21 -8.77
CA TYR A 2 12.12 5.22 -8.36
C TYR A 2 12.50 6.63 -7.90
N LEU A 3 13.35 6.72 -6.88
CA LEU A 3 13.98 7.97 -6.48
C LEU A 3 15.29 8.11 -7.29
N PRO A 4 15.55 9.28 -7.89
CA PRO A 4 16.79 9.49 -8.64
C PRO A 4 18.00 9.49 -7.69
N ASP A 5 19.11 8.89 -8.14
CA ASP A 5 20.37 8.87 -7.38
C ASP A 5 21.11 10.21 -7.52
N GLY A 6 21.73 10.67 -6.44
CA GLY A 6 22.54 11.90 -6.40
C GLY A 6 21.78 13.22 -6.63
N ILE A 7 20.45 13.19 -6.76
CA ILE A 7 19.62 14.37 -7.04
C ILE A 7 18.68 14.62 -5.85
N PRO A 8 18.77 15.78 -5.17
CA PRO A 8 17.80 16.16 -4.15
C PRO A 8 16.41 16.31 -4.78
N ILE A 9 15.40 15.72 -4.14
CA ILE A 9 14.01 15.85 -4.56
C ILE A 9 13.12 16.16 -3.35
N GLU A 10 12.05 16.91 -3.61
CA GLU A 10 11.00 17.14 -2.62
C GLU A 10 10.09 15.92 -2.53
N VAL A 11 9.87 15.47 -1.30
CA VAL A 11 9.01 14.33 -1.01
C VAL A 11 8.11 14.63 0.19
N LEU A 12 6.95 13.97 0.22
CA LEU A 12 6.07 13.95 1.39
C LEU A 12 6.31 12.65 2.15
N VAL A 13 6.61 12.74 3.46
CA VAL A 13 6.62 11.56 4.34
C VAL A 13 5.19 11.18 4.66
N THR A 14 4.77 9.98 4.29
CA THR A 14 3.39 9.51 4.46
C THR A 14 3.22 8.46 5.53
N SER A 15 4.28 7.72 5.84
CA SER A 15 4.26 6.71 6.90
C SER A 15 5.63 6.62 7.56
N VAL A 16 5.63 6.41 8.87
CA VAL A 16 6.83 6.22 9.69
C VAL A 16 6.64 4.90 10.42
N VAL A 17 7.49 3.91 10.11
CA VAL A 17 7.48 2.60 10.77
C VAL A 17 8.40 2.63 12.00
N SER A 18 9.56 3.27 11.85
CA SER A 18 10.53 3.50 12.93
C SER A 18 11.35 4.76 12.60
N CYS A 19 12.28 5.12 13.49
CA CYS A 19 13.15 6.28 13.28
C CYS A 19 13.98 6.22 12.00
N ASN A 20 14.28 5.03 11.49
CA ASN A 20 15.08 4.83 10.28
C ASN A 20 14.32 4.20 9.11
N HIS A 21 13.02 3.94 9.25
CA HIS A 21 12.21 3.26 8.23
C HIS A 21 10.94 4.08 7.99
N ILE A 22 10.87 4.72 6.82
CA ILE A 22 9.77 5.59 6.43
C ILE A 22 9.30 5.28 5.01
N PHE A 23 8.15 5.84 4.67
CA PHE A 23 7.62 5.83 3.31
C PHE A 23 7.41 7.26 2.84
N VAL A 24 7.74 7.48 1.58
CA VAL A 24 7.67 8.80 0.95
C VAL A 24 6.89 8.76 -0.37
N GLN A 25 6.25 9.88 -0.70
CA GLN A 25 5.60 10.11 -1.99
C GLN A 25 6.29 11.27 -2.73
N GLN A 26 6.42 11.14 -4.04
CA GLN A 26 6.93 12.20 -4.92
C GLN A 26 5.77 13.10 -5.37
N ILE A 27 5.46 14.15 -4.60
CA ILE A 27 4.27 15.00 -4.84
C ILE A 27 4.32 15.79 -6.16
N LEU A 28 5.51 15.97 -6.72
CA LEU A 28 5.74 16.62 -8.01
C LEU A 28 5.70 15.64 -9.20
N HIS A 29 5.59 14.33 -8.94
CA HIS A 29 5.50 13.33 -10.01
C HIS A 29 4.14 13.43 -10.73
N PRO A 30 4.07 13.32 -12.07
CA PRO A 30 2.82 13.50 -12.82
C PRO A 30 1.66 12.58 -12.43
N SER A 31 1.95 11.43 -11.80
CA SER A 31 0.91 10.50 -11.32
C SER A 31 0.31 10.87 -9.96
N TYR A 32 0.95 11.75 -9.18
CA TYR A 32 0.52 12.04 -7.82
C TYR A 32 -0.90 12.64 -7.76
N PRO A 33 -1.28 13.62 -8.61
CA PRO A 33 -2.64 14.17 -8.59
C PRO A 33 -3.74 13.12 -8.84
N GLU A 34 -3.43 12.08 -9.64
CA GLU A 34 -4.37 11.01 -9.97
C GLU A 34 -4.64 10.06 -8.79
N LEU A 35 -3.80 10.07 -7.73
CA LEU A 35 -3.99 9.22 -6.55
C LEU A 35 -5.34 9.48 -5.88
N SER A 36 -5.71 10.75 -5.71
CA SER A 36 -7.01 11.14 -5.15
C SER A 36 -8.21 10.58 -5.95
N ARG A 37 -8.07 10.51 -7.28
CA ARG A 37 -9.12 9.96 -8.16
C ARG A 37 -9.20 8.43 -8.04
N LEU A 38 -8.04 7.77 -7.89
CA LEU A 38 -7.97 6.34 -7.61
C LEU A 38 -8.65 6.01 -6.28
N ASP A 39 -8.33 6.73 -5.20
CA ASP A 39 -8.87 6.46 -3.86
C ASP A 39 -10.39 6.58 -3.82
N ASN A 40 -10.93 7.62 -4.46
CA ASN A 40 -12.38 7.80 -4.60
C ASN A 40 -13.01 6.65 -5.40
N SER A 41 -12.39 6.25 -6.51
CA SER A 41 -12.89 5.16 -7.36
C SER A 41 -12.86 3.82 -6.64
N MET A 42 -11.79 3.52 -5.91
CA MET A 42 -11.67 2.32 -5.09
C MET A 42 -12.71 2.32 -3.97
N SER A 43 -12.87 3.44 -3.26
CA SER A 43 -13.83 3.57 -2.17
C SER A 43 -15.27 3.32 -2.63
N VAL A 44 -15.67 3.89 -3.78
CA VAL A 44 -17.00 3.65 -4.37
C VAL A 44 -17.17 2.19 -4.80
N PHE A 45 -16.17 1.62 -5.49
CA PHE A 45 -16.27 0.27 -6.04
C PHE A 45 -16.31 -0.82 -4.97
N TYR A 46 -15.43 -0.73 -3.96
CA TYR A 46 -15.32 -1.74 -2.91
C TYR A 46 -16.25 -1.50 -1.71
N HIS A 47 -17.06 -0.42 -1.70
CA HIS A 47 -18.07 -0.20 -0.67
C HIS A 47 -19.03 -1.39 -0.54
N HIS A 48 -19.44 -1.97 -1.67
CA HIS A 48 -20.33 -3.12 -1.72
C HIS A 48 -19.54 -4.42 -1.74
N THR A 49 -19.01 -4.79 -0.57
CA THR A 49 -18.08 -5.92 -0.42
C THR A 49 -18.63 -7.27 -0.87
N GLU A 50 -19.95 -7.45 -0.90
CA GLU A 50 -20.62 -8.68 -1.37
C GLU A 50 -20.49 -8.90 -2.88
N MET A 51 -20.32 -7.82 -3.65
CA MET A 51 -20.17 -7.87 -5.12
C MET A 51 -18.71 -7.94 -5.56
N THR A 52 -17.77 -7.95 -4.61
CA THR A 52 -16.33 -7.95 -4.91
C THR A 52 -15.71 -9.29 -4.50
N PRO A 53 -14.92 -9.91 -5.39
CA PRO A 53 -14.40 -11.25 -5.12
C PRO A 53 -13.34 -11.24 -4.01
N LEU A 54 -13.43 -12.24 -3.14
CA LEU A 54 -12.39 -12.59 -2.18
C LEU A 54 -11.11 -13.02 -2.91
N LEU A 55 -9.97 -12.95 -2.21
CA LEU A 55 -8.73 -13.49 -2.75
C LEU A 55 -8.81 -15.00 -2.95
N PRO A 56 -8.25 -15.53 -4.06
CA PRO A 56 -8.17 -16.97 -4.27
C PRO A 56 -7.28 -17.62 -3.20
N ARG A 57 -7.62 -18.85 -2.82
CA ARG A 57 -6.81 -19.66 -1.91
C ARG A 57 -5.98 -20.70 -2.68
N PRO A 58 -4.79 -21.06 -2.19
CA PRO A 58 -4.11 -20.51 -1.01
C PRO A 58 -3.60 -19.07 -1.25
N ILE A 59 -3.61 -18.25 -0.20
CA ILE A 59 -3.06 -16.89 -0.26
C ILE A 59 -1.54 -16.95 -0.19
N GLN A 60 -0.89 -16.21 -1.08
CA GLN A 60 0.57 -16.16 -1.18
C GLN A 60 1.07 -14.71 -1.00
N PRO A 61 2.25 -14.52 -0.36
CA PRO A 61 2.98 -13.26 -0.44
C PRO A 61 3.23 -12.85 -1.89
N GLY A 62 3.27 -11.54 -2.15
CA GLY A 62 3.44 -10.97 -3.49
C GLY A 62 2.13 -10.62 -4.20
N ILE A 63 0.98 -11.06 -3.68
CA ILE A 63 -0.33 -10.71 -4.25
C ILE A 63 -0.66 -9.25 -3.94
N ILE A 64 -1.04 -8.51 -4.99
CA ILE A 64 -1.62 -7.18 -4.85
C ILE A 64 -3.13 -7.29 -4.71
N CYS A 65 -3.69 -6.61 -3.73
CA CYS A 65 -5.10 -6.67 -3.36
C CYS A 65 -5.66 -5.27 -3.04
N ALA A 66 -6.98 -5.20 -2.92
CA ALA A 66 -7.65 -4.07 -2.27
C ALA A 66 -7.85 -4.39 -0.78
N ALA A 67 -7.48 -3.45 0.08
CA ALA A 67 -7.58 -3.56 1.53
C ALA A 67 -8.47 -2.46 2.11
N PRO A 68 -9.40 -2.79 3.04
CA PRO A 68 -10.22 -1.80 3.71
C PRO A 68 -9.46 -1.13 4.85
N THR A 69 -9.77 0.15 5.06
CA THR A 69 -9.34 0.94 6.22
C THR A 69 -10.52 1.80 6.70
N GLN A 70 -10.33 2.56 7.78
CA GLN A 70 -11.33 3.54 8.21
C GLN A 70 -11.52 4.68 7.19
N ALA A 71 -10.50 4.99 6.39
CA ALA A 71 -10.52 6.08 5.43
C ALA A 71 -11.01 5.68 4.02
N GLY A 72 -11.28 4.39 3.80
CA GLY A 72 -11.67 3.86 2.49
C GLY A 72 -10.88 2.62 2.09
N TRP A 73 -10.78 2.39 0.79
CA TRP A 73 -10.14 1.21 0.20
C TRP A 73 -8.87 1.56 -0.55
N PHE A 74 -7.81 0.80 -0.31
CA PHE A 74 -6.48 1.12 -0.81
C PHE A 74 -5.79 -0.08 -1.45
N ARG A 75 -4.84 0.19 -2.35
CA ARG A 75 -3.98 -0.84 -2.93
C ARG A 75 -2.98 -1.32 -1.90
N ALA A 76 -2.86 -2.62 -1.77
CA ALA A 76 -1.99 -3.25 -0.79
C ALA A 76 -1.26 -4.45 -1.39
N LEU A 77 -0.07 -4.73 -0.88
CA LEU A 77 0.73 -5.92 -1.19
C LEU A 77 0.71 -6.85 0.02
N ILE A 78 0.38 -8.12 -0.17
CA ILE A 78 0.54 -9.13 0.87
C ILE A 78 2.02 -9.43 1.02
N THR A 79 2.58 -9.17 2.20
CA THR A 79 4.00 -9.43 2.51
C THR A 79 4.19 -10.73 3.28
N VAL A 80 3.22 -11.08 4.13
CA VAL A 80 3.21 -12.33 4.92
C VAL A 80 1.78 -12.86 5.01
N TYR A 81 1.60 -14.18 4.96
CA TYR A 81 0.32 -14.82 5.26
C TYR A 81 0.49 -15.91 6.32
N ASN A 82 -0.35 -15.87 7.35
CA ASN A 82 -0.43 -16.87 8.40
C ASN A 82 -1.75 -17.63 8.27
N SER A 83 -1.67 -18.87 7.77
CA SER A 83 -2.83 -19.74 7.55
C SER A 83 -3.50 -20.23 8.83
N ASN A 84 -2.79 -20.26 9.97
CA ASN A 84 -3.34 -20.76 11.22
C ASN A 84 -4.41 -19.80 11.81
N HIS A 85 -4.27 -18.51 11.56
CA HIS A 85 -5.17 -17.47 12.04
C HIS A 85 -5.92 -16.74 10.92
N ASP A 86 -5.69 -17.13 9.67
CA ASP A 86 -6.20 -16.47 8.47
C ASP A 86 -5.90 -14.96 8.44
N MET A 87 -4.67 -14.60 8.82
CA MET A 87 -4.19 -13.22 8.92
C MET A 87 -3.11 -12.97 7.87
N ALA A 88 -3.16 -11.81 7.22
CA ALA A 88 -2.13 -11.33 6.31
C ALA A 88 -1.49 -10.05 6.87
N MET A 89 -0.16 -9.96 6.79
CA MET A 89 0.51 -8.67 6.83
C MET A 89 0.44 -8.07 5.43
N ILE A 90 -0.03 -6.84 5.34
CA ILE A 90 -0.09 -6.07 4.12
C ILE A 90 0.80 -4.83 4.20
N LYS A 91 1.28 -4.37 3.05
CA LYS A 91 1.96 -3.08 2.85
C LYS A 91 1.11 -2.19 1.95
N PHE A 92 0.77 -0.98 2.37
CA PHE A 92 0.01 -0.06 1.50
C PHE A 92 0.92 0.48 0.39
N LEU A 93 0.50 0.32 -0.85
CA LEU A 93 1.33 0.61 -2.02
C LEU A 93 1.40 2.09 -2.36
N ASP A 94 0.40 2.87 -1.92
CA ASP A 94 0.34 4.29 -2.23
C ASP A 94 0.73 5.17 -1.06
N TYR A 95 0.44 4.75 0.16
CA TYR A 95 0.69 5.54 1.37
C TYR A 95 1.78 4.97 2.27
N GLY A 96 2.20 3.73 2.02
CA GLY A 96 3.20 3.04 2.82
C GLY A 96 2.68 2.56 4.17
N GLY A 97 3.60 2.00 4.96
CA GLY A 97 3.28 1.38 6.23
C GLY A 97 2.68 -0.01 6.08
N TYR A 98 2.54 -0.69 7.22
CA TYR A 98 2.15 -2.08 7.32
C TYR A 98 0.95 -2.25 8.23
N LEU A 99 0.11 -3.24 7.94
CA LEU A 99 -1.02 -3.59 8.78
C LEU A 99 -1.26 -5.09 8.77
N TYR A 100 -1.64 -5.66 9.91
CA TYR A 100 -2.18 -7.01 9.98
C TYR A 100 -3.70 -6.96 9.84
N VAL A 101 -4.23 -7.73 8.89
CA VAL A 101 -5.67 -7.81 8.61
C VAL A 101 -6.10 -9.27 8.41
N HIS A 102 -7.37 -9.55 8.66
CA HIS A 102 -7.94 -10.84 8.28
C HIS A 102 -7.97 -10.98 6.76
N ALA A 103 -7.55 -12.13 6.25
CA ALA A 103 -7.52 -12.39 4.81
C ALA A 103 -8.90 -12.27 4.14
N ASN A 104 -9.98 -12.54 4.87
CA ASN A 104 -11.35 -12.41 4.39
C ASN A 104 -11.82 -10.95 4.19
N SER A 105 -11.09 -9.96 4.70
CA SER A 105 -11.37 -8.53 4.47
C SER A 105 -10.76 -8.04 3.16
N LEU A 106 -9.78 -8.76 2.63
CA LEU A 106 -9.11 -8.42 1.38
C LEU A 106 -9.96 -8.80 0.18
N ARG A 107 -9.80 -8.03 -0.91
CA ARG A 107 -10.48 -8.26 -2.18
C ARG A 107 -9.49 -8.31 -3.32
N VAL A 108 -9.81 -9.04 -4.39
CA VAL A 108 -9.02 -8.99 -5.62
C VAL A 108 -9.01 -7.56 -6.15
N LEU A 109 -7.83 -7.05 -6.49
CA LEU A 109 -7.72 -5.72 -7.08
C LEU A 109 -8.24 -5.73 -8.52
N ARG A 110 -9.15 -4.81 -8.86
CA ARG A 110 -9.61 -4.61 -10.24
C ARG A 110 -8.45 -4.13 -11.10
N GLN A 111 -8.28 -4.73 -12.29
CA GLN A 111 -7.07 -4.51 -13.09
C GLN A 111 -6.87 -3.05 -13.52
N ASP A 112 -7.93 -2.30 -13.75
CA ASP A 112 -7.87 -0.89 -14.11
C ASP A 112 -7.52 0.03 -12.91
N PHE A 113 -7.50 -0.46 -11.68
CA PHE A 113 -6.90 0.25 -10.54
C PHE A 113 -5.36 0.15 -10.53
N MET A 114 -4.75 -0.50 -11.52
CA MET A 114 -3.30 -0.57 -11.73
C MET A 114 -2.76 0.52 -12.69
N ILE A 115 -3.60 1.45 -13.17
CA ILE A 115 -3.22 2.43 -14.21
C ILE A 115 -2.09 3.36 -13.77
N ILE A 116 -2.12 3.85 -12.53
CA ILE A 116 -1.06 4.69 -11.99
C ILE A 116 0.00 3.84 -11.26
N PRO A 117 1.28 4.24 -11.28
CA PRO A 117 2.31 3.54 -10.51
C PRO A 117 2.00 3.57 -9.00
N PHE A 118 2.64 2.71 -8.22
CA PHE A 118 2.56 2.78 -6.76
C PHE A 118 3.25 4.04 -6.26
N GLN A 119 2.53 4.82 -5.45
CA GLN A 119 2.97 6.16 -5.04
C GLN A 119 3.91 6.16 -3.83
N ALA A 120 3.88 5.13 -2.99
CA ALA A 120 4.77 5.02 -1.84
C ALA A 120 6.11 4.39 -2.24
N VAL A 121 7.20 5.04 -1.83
CA VAL A 121 8.55 4.48 -1.87
C VAL A 121 9.00 4.23 -0.45
N GLU A 122 9.38 2.98 -0.17
CA GLU A 122 9.97 2.58 1.11
C GLU A 122 11.44 2.99 1.13
N VAL A 123 11.84 3.75 2.13
CA VAL A 123 13.22 4.26 2.27
C VAL A 123 13.71 4.10 3.69
N TYR A 124 15.03 4.06 3.81
CA TYR A 124 15.73 4.01 5.08
C TYR A 124 16.61 5.23 5.22
N LEU A 125 16.55 5.90 6.38
CA LEU A 125 17.42 7.03 6.65
C LEU A 125 18.83 6.52 6.86
N ASP A 126 19.77 7.04 6.07
CA ASP A 126 21.18 6.70 6.21
C ASP A 126 21.76 7.28 7.50
N ASN A 127 22.76 6.60 8.06
CA ASN A 127 23.46 6.97 9.29
C ASN A 127 22.58 7.11 10.55
N VAL A 128 21.44 6.42 10.60
CA VAL A 128 20.60 6.31 11.81
C VAL A 128 20.72 4.91 12.41
N VAL A 129 21.14 4.84 13.68
CA VAL A 129 21.19 3.61 14.48
C VAL A 129 20.11 3.69 15.55
N THR A 130 19.35 2.62 15.75
CA THR A 130 18.41 2.52 16.88
C THR A 130 19.21 2.51 18.19
N ALA A 131 18.83 3.33 19.15
CA ALA A 131 19.40 3.24 20.49
C ALA A 131 19.02 1.88 21.12
N ASP A 132 20.01 1.18 21.67
CA ASP A 132 19.84 -0.10 22.38
C ASP A 132 18.92 0.03 23.62
#